data_AF-A0A2S9YWI6-F1
#
_entry.id   AF-A0A2S9YWI6-F1
#
_cell.length_a   1.000
_cell.length_b   1.000
_cell.length_c   1.000
_cell.angle_alpha   90.00
_cell.angle_beta   90.00
_cell.angle_gamma   90.00
#
_symmetry.space_group_name_H-M   'P 1'
#
loop_
_entity.id
_entity.type
_entity.pdbx_description
1 polymer ?
#
loop_
_entity_poly.entity_id
_entity_poly.type
_entity_poly.pdbx_seq_one_letter_code
_entity_poly.pdbx_strand_id
1 'polypeptide(L)' 'MQSGIGMSHNNLLWEPLEKTVMDLPFRIQPKPPWFVDHRNLPAMGRALVMMEFKPGLGRLLPVLGGALKG' A
#
# COMPACT_ATOMS: atom_id res chain seq x y z
N MET A 1 -27.28 -2.88 -4.72
CA MET A 1 -26.19 -2.05 -5.26
C MET A 1 -26.04 -2.38 -6.73
N GLN A 2 -26.38 -1.44 -7.62
CA GLN A 2 -26.23 -1.60 -9.07
C GLN A 2 -24.92 -0.93 -9.47
N SER A 3 -23.87 -1.73 -9.62
CA SER A 3 -22.57 -1.28 -10.11
C SER A 3 -22.47 -1.68 -11.58
N GLY A 4 -22.36 -0.71 -12.48
CA GLY A 4 -22.22 -1.01 -13.91
C GLY A 4 -22.47 0.12 -14.90
N ILE A 5 -22.62 1.37 -14.46
CA ILE A 5 -22.72 2.49 -15.41
C ILE A 5 -21.72 3.57 -14.99
N GLY A 6 -20.51 3.43 -15.51
CA GLY A 6 -19.42 4.40 -15.36
C GLY A 6 -18.16 3.80 -15.96
N MET A 7 -17.63 4.41 -17.03
CA MET A 7 -16.28 4.07 -17.49
C MET A 7 -15.30 4.45 -16.37
N SER A 8 -14.57 3.47 -15.84
CA SER A 8 -13.35 3.75 -15.11
C SER A 8 -12.39 4.44 -16.09
N HIS A 9 -11.77 5.55 -15.69
CA HIS A 9 -10.81 6.33 -16.51
C HIS A 9 -9.52 5.56 -16.86
N ASN A 10 -9.52 4.23 -16.72
CA ASN A 10 -8.38 3.37 -16.96
C ASN A 10 -8.34 2.92 -18.43
N ASN A 11 -8.26 3.89 -19.35
CA ASN A 11 -7.98 3.61 -20.76
C ASN A 11 -6.59 2.98 -20.99
N LEU A 12 -5.73 2.95 -19.95
CA LEU A 12 -4.42 2.32 -19.98
C LEU A 12 -4.44 0.78 -20.10
N LEU A 13 -5.60 0.14 -19.89
CA LEU A 13 -5.74 -1.33 -20.01
C LEU A 13 -6.16 -1.82 -21.41
N TRP A 14 -6.25 -0.92 -22.39
CA TRP A 14 -6.61 -1.25 -23.77
C TRP A 14 -5.38 -1.55 -24.64
N GLU A 15 -4.19 -1.22 -24.15
CA GLU A 15 -2.92 -1.61 -24.76
C GLU A 15 -2.58 -3.06 -24.39
N PRO A 16 -1.88 -3.81 -25.26
CA PRO A 16 -1.40 -5.14 -24.92
C PRO A 16 -0.49 -5.06 -23.69
N LEU A 17 -0.93 -5.65 -22.58
CA LEU A 17 -0.16 -5.69 -21.33
C LEU A 17 1.14 -6.48 -21.55
N GLU A 18 2.27 -5.78 -21.63
CA GLU A 18 3.58 -6.40 -21.73
C GLU A 18 3.99 -6.97 -20.36
N LYS A 19 4.16 -8.29 -20.27
CA LYS A 19 4.61 -8.98 -19.04
C LYS A 19 6.12 -9.20 -19.08
N THR A 20 6.84 -8.49 -18.24
CA THR A 20 8.28 -8.73 -17.98
C THR A 20 8.45 -9.53 -16.70
N VAL A 21 9.30 -10.56 -16.72
CA VAL A 21 9.69 -11.33 -15.53
C VAL A 21 11.14 -10.99 -15.20
N MET A 22 11.42 -10.64 -13.93
CA MET A 22 12.77 -10.38 -13.43
C MET A 22 13.08 -11.33 -12.27
N ASP A 23 14.16 -12.10 -12.39
CA ASP A 23 14.66 -12.99 -11.34
C ASP A 23 15.73 -12.27 -10.50
N LEU A 24 15.28 -11.40 -9.60
CA LEU A 24 16.13 -10.66 -8.67
C LEU A 24 15.52 -10.71 -7.26
N PRO A 25 16.34 -10.61 -6.19
CA PRO A 25 15.83 -10.57 -4.83
C PRO A 25 14.98 -9.31 -4.62
N PHE A 26 13.67 -9.48 -4.51
CA PHE A 26 12.73 -8.40 -4.28
C PHE A 26 12.80 -7.93 -2.82
N ARG A 27 13.56 -6.87 -2.56
CA ARG A 27 13.69 -6.25 -1.24
C ARG A 27 12.96 -4.92 -1.23
N ILE A 28 11.87 -4.84 -0.47
CA ILE A 28 11.14 -3.58 -0.26
C ILE A 28 11.38 -3.09 1.16
N GLN A 29 11.96 -1.90 1.28
CA GLN A 29 12.12 -1.17 2.54
C GLN A 29 11.79 0.31 2.31
N PRO A 30 10.90 0.92 3.11
CA PRO A 30 10.12 0.32 4.20
C PRO A 30 9.09 -0.70 3.70
N LYS A 31 8.80 -1.72 4.51
CA LYS A 31 7.89 -2.81 4.11
C LYS A 31 6.44 -2.32 4.18
N PRO A 32 5.64 -2.46 3.10
CA PRO A 32 4.26 -2.01 3.12
C PRO A 32 3.32 -2.86 3.99
N PRO A 33 2.16 -2.31 4.42
CA PRO A 33 1.25 -3.00 5.34
C PRO A 33 0.47 -4.16 4.70
N TRP A 34 0.43 -4.26 3.37
CA TRP A 34 -0.23 -5.36 2.66
C TRP A 34 0.66 -6.60 2.53
N PHE A 35 1.90 -6.55 3.02
CA PHE A 35 2.75 -7.73 3.11
C PHE A 35 2.37 -8.56 4.34
N VAL A 36 1.94 -9.81 4.10
CA VAL A 36 1.51 -10.76 5.14
C VAL A 36 2.60 -11.08 6.16
N ASP A 37 3.86 -10.95 5.77
CA ASP A 37 5.05 -11.23 6.59
C ASP A 37 5.63 -9.97 7.24
N HIS A 38 4.87 -8.87 7.30
CA HIS A 38 5.28 -7.64 7.98
C HIS A 38 5.26 -7.82 9.51
N ARG A 39 6.45 -7.86 10.14
CA ARG A 39 6.60 -8.22 11.56
C ARG A 39 5.86 -7.29 12.52
N ASN A 40 5.78 -6.00 12.19
CA ASN A 40 5.16 -4.96 13.02
C ASN A 40 3.77 -4.52 12.52
N LEU A 41 3.07 -5.39 11.79
CA LEU A 41 1.79 -5.05 11.14
C LEU A 41 0.71 -4.53 12.10
N PRO A 42 0.50 -5.10 13.30
CA PRO A 42 -0.54 -4.62 14.22
C PRO A 42 -0.32 -3.18 14.72
N ALA A 43 0.93 -2.75 14.91
CA ALA A 43 1.23 -1.39 15.36
C ALA A 43 1.11 -0.41 14.18
N MET A 44 1.60 -0.81 13.01
CA MET A 44 1.50 -0.03 11.77
C MET A 44 0.04 0.20 11.38
N GLY A 45 -0.80 -0.83 11.43
CA GLY A 45 -2.23 -0.72 11.13
C GLY A 45 -2.95 0.28 12.05
N ARG A 46 -2.66 0.26 13.36
CA ARG A 46 -3.21 1.26 14.30
C ARG A 46 -2.74 2.67 13.97
N ALA A 47 -1.48 2.86 13.59
CA ALA A 47 -0.95 4.16 13.20
C ALA A 47 -1.62 4.68 11.93
N LEU A 48 -1.84 3.81 10.93
CA LEU A 48 -2.54 4.14 9.69
C LEU A 48 -4.00 4.53 9.94
N VAL A 49 -4.74 3.75 10.73
CA VAL A 49 -6.12 4.07 11.11
C VAL A 49 -6.19 5.44 11.80
N MET A 50 -5.24 5.76 12.68
CA MET A 50 -5.20 7.07 13.32
C MET A 50 -4.82 8.21 12.38
N MET A 51 -3.97 7.95 11.38
CA MET A 51 -3.61 8.93 10.35
C MET A 51 -4.81 9.21 9.43
N GLU A 52 -5.59 8.19 9.09
CA GLU A 52 -6.80 8.33 8.25
C GLU A 52 -7.94 8.99 9.03
N PHE A 53 -8.12 8.65 10.30
CA PHE A 53 -9.13 9.26 11.18
C PHE A 53 -8.83 10.74 11.48
N LYS A 54 -7.57 11.09 11.76
CA LYS A 54 -7.15 12.47 12.04
C LYS A 54 -5.80 12.76 11.37
N PRO A 55 -5.81 13.23 10.11
CA PRO A 55 -4.59 13.48 9.37
C PRO A 55 -3.76 14.58 10.05
N GLY A 56 -2.44 14.41 10.03
CA GLY A 56 -1.49 15.38 10.55
C GLY A 56 -0.06 14.89 10.41
N LEU A 57 0.88 15.82 10.21
CA LEU A 57 2.30 15.50 10.02
C LEU A 57 2.88 14.70 11.20
N GLY A 58 2.45 14.97 12.42
CA GLY A 58 2.86 14.20 13.59
C GLY A 58 2.38 12.73 13.59
N ARG A 59 1.34 12.40 12.81
CA ARG A 59 0.81 11.03 12.66
C ARG A 59 1.53 10.24 11.57
N LEU A 60 2.28 10.90 10.68
CA LEU A 60 3.14 10.23 9.70
C LEU A 60 4.35 9.56 10.36
N LEU A 61 4.91 10.16 11.41
CA LEU A 61 6.07 9.62 12.13
C LEU A 61 5.87 8.17 12.64
N PRO A 62 4.78 7.84 13.37
CA PRO A 62 4.55 6.46 13.82
C PRO A 62 4.25 5.50 12.65
N VAL A 63 3.68 5.96 11.54
CA VAL A 63 3.47 5.14 10.33
C VAL A 63 4.81 4.76 9.71
N LEU A 64 5.69 5.74 9.48
CA LEU A 64 7.03 5.53 8.94
C LEU A 64 7.89 4.66 9.85
N GLY A 65 7.90 4.96 11.15
CA GLY A 65 8.61 4.15 12.14
C GLY A 65 8.07 2.71 12.25
N GLY A 66 6.77 2.52 11.98
CA GLY A 66 6.14 1.21 11.90
C GLY A 66 6.61 0.41 10.68
N ALA A 67 6.67 1.06 9.52
CA ALA A 67 7.01 0.47 8.23
C ALA A 67 8.51 0.12 8.09
N LEU A 68 9.38 0.80 8.85
CA LEU A 68 10.81 0.46 8.95
C LEU A 68 11.09 -0.79 9.79
N LYS A 69 10.11 -1.29 10.56
CA LYS A 69 10.23 -2.46 11.43
C LYS A 69 9.55 -3.72 10.86
N GLY A 70 9.24 -3.71 9.56
CA GLY A 70 8.55 -4.79 8.85
C GLY A 70 9.42 -5.92 8.36
#